data_AF-A0A941PCZ7-F1
#
_entry.id   AF-A0A941PCZ7-F1
#
_cell.length_a   1.000
_cell.length_b   1.000
_cell.length_c   1.000
_cell.angle_alpha   90.00
_cell.angle_beta   90.00
_cell.angle_gamma   90.00
#
_symmetry.space_group_name_H-M   'P 1'
#
loop_
_entity.id
_entity.type
_entity.pdbx_description
1 polymer ?
#
loop_
_entity_poly.entity_id
_entity_poly.type
_entity_poly.pdbx_seq_one_letter_code
_entity_poly.pdbx_strand_id
1 'polypeptide(L)' 'MTMQPLHAKLKQGGRLIIPAAYRKALNLHTGDELIMRIEDGELRLFRQSQALQRIHNAVKKRMAQKINHTSSSR' A
#
# COMPACT_ATOMS: atom_id res chain seq x y z
N MET A 1 -4.96 -12.88 -2.75
CA MET A 1 -6.40 -12.86 -2.43
C MET A 1 -6.87 -11.41 -2.49
N THR A 2 -7.85 -11.11 -3.34
CA THR A 2 -8.46 -9.76 -3.43
C THR A 2 -9.79 -9.81 -2.68
N MET A 3 -9.96 -9.02 -1.62
CA MET A 3 -11.23 -8.90 -0.92
C MET A 3 -12.20 -8.01 -1.70
N GLN A 4 -13.51 -8.30 -1.63
CA GLN A 4 -14.55 -7.46 -2.24
C GLN A 4 -14.55 -6.05 -1.64
N PRO A 5 -14.85 -4.98 -2.41
CA PRO A 5 -14.89 -3.62 -1.89
C PRO A 5 -16.03 -3.46 -0.86
N LEU A 6 -15.75 -2.72 0.22
CA LEU A 6 -16.75 -2.38 1.24
C LEU A 6 -16.97 -0.86 1.27
N HIS A 7 -18.18 -0.42 1.62
CA HIS A 7 -18.46 0.99 1.80
C HIS A 7 -18.11 1.42 3.23
N ALA A 8 -17.02 2.18 3.38
CA ALA A 8 -16.64 2.79 4.64
C ALA A 8 -17.15 4.24 4.69
N LYS A 9 -17.68 4.67 5.83
CA LYS A 9 -18.09 6.06 6.06
C LYS A 9 -17.03 6.79 6.85
N LEU A 10 -16.66 7.98 6.39
CA LEU A 10 -15.88 8.92 7.18
C LEU A 10 -16.76 9.44 8.33
N LYS A 11 -16.27 9.31 9.56
CA LYS A 11 -16.93 9.83 10.76
C LYS A 11 -16.42 11.23 11.08
N GLN A 12 -17.06 11.88 12.06
CA GLN A 12 -16.63 13.19 12.56
C GLN A 12 -15.14 13.19 12.91
N GLY A 13 -14.47 14.31 12.63
CA GLY A 13 -13.03 14.47 12.84
C GLY A 13 -12.15 13.62 11.91
N GLY A 14 -12.67 13.16 10.77
CA GLY A 14 -11.88 12.43 9.77
C GLY A 14 -11.59 10.97 10.13
N ARG A 15 -12.33 10.39 11.08
CA ARG A 15 -12.09 9.02 11.55
C ARG A 15 -12.65 8.00 10.57
N LEU A 16 -11.82 7.03 10.18
CA LEU A 16 -12.21 5.87 9.39
C LEU A 16 -12.15 4.60 10.25
N ILE A 17 -13.20 3.79 10.23
CA ILE A 17 -13.21 2.51 10.93
C ILE A 17 -12.72 1.44 9.95
N ILE A 18 -11.67 0.71 10.32
CA ILE A 18 -11.20 -0.46 9.58
C ILE A 18 -11.91 -1.70 10.13
N PRO A 19 -12.78 -2.37 9.34
CA PRO A 19 -13.50 -3.54 9.81
C PRO A 19 -12.57 -4.68 10.24
N ALA A 20 -13.04 -5.53 11.15
CA ALA A 20 -12.25 -6.59 11.76
C ALA A 20 -11.61 -7.54 10.72
N ALA A 21 -12.33 -7.87 9.65
CA ALA A 21 -11.81 -8.73 8.58
C ALA A 21 -10.56 -8.13 7.89
N TYR A 22 -10.56 -6.82 7.65
CA TYR A 22 -9.45 -6.10 7.03
C TYR A 22 -8.27 -5.95 7.99
N ARG A 23 -8.55 -5.68 9.28
CA ARG A 23 -7.50 -5.66 10.31
C ARG A 23 -6.77 -7.00 10.38
N LYS A 24 -7.50 -8.12 10.37
CA LYS A 24 -6.91 -9.47 10.36
C LYS A 24 -6.11 -9.73 9.08
N ALA A 25 -6.67 -9.42 7.91
CA ALA A 25 -6.00 -9.62 6.63
C ALA A 25 -4.69 -8.80 6.49
N LEU A 26 -4.65 -7.60 7.08
CA LEU A 26 -3.48 -6.73 7.10
C LEU A 26 -2.55 -6.96 8.31
N ASN A 27 -2.94 -7.86 9.22
CA ASN A 27 -2.30 -8.14 10.51
C ASN A 27 -2.06 -6.87 11.36
N LEU A 28 -3.14 -6.08 11.51
CA LEU A 28 -3.16 -4.83 12.27
C LEU A 28 -3.69 -5.03 13.69
N HIS A 29 -2.98 -4.46 14.66
CA HIS A 29 -3.31 -4.47 16.08
C HIS A 29 -3.55 -3.05 16.60
N THR A 30 -4.21 -2.94 17.76
CA THR A 30 -4.38 -1.66 18.43
C THR A 30 -3.01 -1.11 18.84
N GLY A 31 -2.73 0.15 18.51
CA GLY A 31 -1.44 0.78 18.75
C GLY A 31 -0.46 0.68 17.58
N ASP A 32 -0.79 -0.07 16.53
CA ASP A 32 0.03 -0.09 15.31
C ASP A 32 0.04 1.28 14.63
N GLU A 33 1.23 1.76 14.29
CA GLU A 33 1.40 2.95 13.45
C GLU A 33 1.27 2.59 11.97
N LEU A 34 0.44 3.37 11.27
CA LEU A 34 0.21 3.23 9.83
C LEU A 34 0.67 4.48 9.10
N ILE A 35 1.29 4.25 7.95
CA ILE A 35 1.59 5.30 6.99
C ILE A 35 0.42 5.40 6.02
N MET A 36 0.01 6.64 5.76
CA MET A 36 -1.05 6.99 4.84
C MET A 36 -0.46 7.79 3.68
N ARG A 37 -0.77 7.42 2.45
CA ARG A 37 -0.33 8.11 1.23
C ARG A 37 -1.48 8.21 0.25
N ILE A 38 -1.55 9.32 -0.48
CA ILE A 38 -2.40 9.46 -1.66
C ILE A 38 -1.58 9.08 -2.89
N GLU A 39 -2.08 8.16 -3.69
CA GLU A 39 -1.46 7.73 -4.95
C GLU A 39 -2.59 7.40 -5.93
N ASP A 40 -2.52 7.97 -7.15
CA ASP A 40 -3.54 7.79 -8.21
C ASP A 40 -4.97 8.16 -7.78
N GLY A 41 -5.12 9.11 -6.86
CA GLY A 41 -6.43 9.52 -6.31
C GLY A 41 -6.98 8.58 -5.25
N GLU A 42 -6.23 7.56 -4.84
CA GLU A 42 -6.63 6.60 -3.81
C GLU A 42 -5.84 6.81 -2.50
N LEU A 43 -6.52 6.59 -1.37
CA LEU A 43 -5.89 6.58 -0.06
C LEU A 43 -5.32 5.20 0.24
N ARG A 44 -3.99 5.08 0.25
CA ARG A 44 -3.28 3.83 0.57
C ARG A 44 -2.78 3.86 2.00
N LEU A 45 -3.21 2.88 2.80
CA LEU A 45 -2.70 2.62 4.15
C LEU A 45 -1.76 1.42 4.14
N PHE A 46 -0.64 1.51 4.84
CA PHE A 46 0.31 0.40 4.99
C PHE A 46 1.13 0.54 6.29
N ARG A 47 1.67 -0.58 6.76
CA ARG A 47 2.58 -0.59 7.92
C ARG A 47 3.96 -0.04 7.54
N GLN A 48 4.67 0.57 8.49
CA GLN A 48 6.03 1.08 8.27
C GLN A 48 6.99 -0.01 7.77
N SER A 49 6.90 -1.22 8.31
CA SER A 49 7.70 -2.38 7.87
C SER A 49 7.47 -2.75 6.39
N GLN A 50 6.25 -2.54 5.89
CA GLN A 50 5.90 -2.78 4.49
C GLN A 50 6.29 -1.61 3.58
N ALA A 51 6.45 -0.40 4.12
CA ALA A 51 6.91 0.77 3.37
C ALA A 51 8.30 0.54 2.79
N LEU A 52 9.23 -0.01 3.59
CA LEU A 52 10.60 -0.31 3.18
C LEU A 52 10.64 -1.34 2.05
N GLN A 53 9.88 -2.43 2.19
CA GLN A 53 9.78 -3.47 1.16
C GLN A 53 9.16 -2.93 -0.13
N ARG A 54 8.15 -2.06 -0.05
CA ARG A 54 7.51 -1.43 -1.23
C ARG A 54 8.45 -0.46 -1.94
N ILE A 55 9.20 0.36 -1.20
CA ILE A 55 10.24 1.23 -1.79
C ILE A 55 11.28 0.37 -2.50
N HIS A 56 11.78 -0.68 -1.85
CA HIS A 56 12.76 -1.58 -2.44
C HIS A 56 12.25 -2.26 -3.71
N ASN A 57 10.98 -2.71 -3.72
CA ASN A 57 10.36 -3.33 -4.89
C ASN A 57 10.08 -2.32 -6.02
N ALA A 58 9.68 -1.09 -5.70
CA ALA A 58 9.48 -0.03 -6.69
C ALA A 58 10.82 0.36 -7.36
N VAL A 59 11.89 0.47 -6.58
CA VAL A 59 13.25 0.73 -7.08
C VAL A 59 13.74 -0.43 -7.95
N LYS A 60 13.58 -1.69 -7.50
CA LYS A 60 13.92 -2.88 -8.29
C LYS A 60 13.19 -2.93 -9.62
N LYS A 61 11.88 -2.67 -9.63
CA LYS A 61 11.08 -2.64 -10.87
C LYS A 61 11.58 -1.57 -11.84
N ARG A 62 11.92 -0.38 -11.33
CA ARG A 62 12.47 0.72 -12.13
C ARG A 62 13.87 0.42 -12.65
N MET A 63 14.70 -0.27 -11.89
CA MET A 63 16.03 -0.72 -12.33
C MET A 63 15.92 -1.80 -13.41
N ALA A 64 15.07 -2.82 -13.23
CA ALA A 64 14.86 -3.89 -14.21
C ALA A 64 14.38 -3.36 -15.57
N GLN A 65 13.50 -2.34 -15.58
CA GLN A 65 13.06 -1.69 -16.82
C GLN A 65 14.20 -1.00 -17.58
N LYS A 66 15.22 -0.49 -16.88
CA LYS A 66 16.36 0.20 -17.51
C LYS A 66 17.30 -0.76 -18.24
N ILE A 67 17.40 -2.01 -17.78
CA ILE A 67 18.28 -3.05 -18.36
C ILE A 67 17.71 -3.57 -19.68
N ASN A 68 16.39 -3.69 -19.79
CA ASN A 68 15.72 -4.23 -20.98
C ASN A 68 15.77 -3.29 -22.22
N HIS A 69 16.07 -2.00 -22.03
CA HIS A 69 16.14 -1.02 -23.12
C HIS A 69 17.57 -0.86 -23.69
N THR A 70 18.59 -1.47 -23.07
CA THR A 70 19.99 -1.34 -23.53
C THR A 70 20.45 -2.52 -24.40
N SER A 71 19.62 -3.56 -24.57
CA SER A 71 19.98 -4.78 -25.30
C SER A 71 19.44 -4.86 -26.75
N SER A 72 18.75 -3.83 -27.26
CA SER A 72 18.20 -3.84 -28.63
C SER A 72 18.94 -2.93 -29.62
N SER A 73 20.17 -2.51 -29.31
CA SER A 73 21.00 -1.77 -30.26
C SER A 73 22.45 -2.24 -30.18
N ARG A 74 22.70 -3.46 -30.64
CA ARG A 74 23.98 -3.93 -31.17
C ARG A 74 23.71 -4.93 -32.28
#